data_AF-A0A923ANP9-F1
#
_entry.id   AF-A0A923ANP9-F1
#
_cell.length_a   1.000
_cell.length_b   1.000
_cell.length_c   1.000
_cell.angle_alpha   90.00
_cell.angle_beta   90.00
_cell.angle_gamma   90.00
#
_symmetry.space_group_name_H-M   'P 1'
#
loop_
_entity.id
_entity.type
_entity.pdbx_description
1 polymer ?
#
loop_
_entity_poly.entity_id
_entity_poly.type
_entity_poly.pdbx_seq_one_letter_code
_entity_poly.pdbx_strand_id
1 'polypeptide(L)'
;MTRRPSLALVLDPRFGGGTSSAVAREILALAPDFDLRVAFIESGMFRGGRAVHPRIVDALEETGIGAAWDPPVIQAETIVLHNPSFLKFDTSLKSRLNCARAVVVAHENFLKPDGTEGFDVGKTLAIIAARLPPCPRTIAPVSRYNRRTVAAWLSGPGAGTEGWDIAPVEWFNICDFALLPPTASPRDRRGRVSRAGFEKFPDMATMLRHFPPHADHCAILGADTFLLPGVKPPPHWALVPFGGAEVATFLTAIDFFVYFTHPNLRESFGRVVAEAIASGKIVITDPGTAETFGNAVIPSDGHDLDQIIAGFIAAPDRYRAFVTAAQQGLAAFSADAFRTMVCRYLQVETRVGELT
;
A
#
# COMPACT_ATOMS: atom_id res chain seq x y z
N MET A 1 -5.26 26.34 -25.52
CA MET A 1 -5.17 25.45 -24.34
C MET A 1 -5.20 24.02 -24.85
N THR A 2 -4.15 23.23 -24.60
CA THR A 2 -4.13 21.80 -24.90
C THR A 2 -5.15 21.09 -24.01
N ARG A 3 -5.96 20.20 -24.59
CA ARG A 3 -6.96 19.42 -23.85
C ARG A 3 -6.23 18.46 -22.90
N ARG A 4 -6.59 18.47 -21.62
CA ARG A 4 -6.08 17.48 -20.64
C ARG A 4 -6.58 16.07 -21.01
N PRO A 5 -5.74 15.02 -20.92
CA PRO A 5 -6.19 13.65 -21.15
C PRO A 5 -7.28 13.25 -20.15
N SER A 6 -8.26 12.48 -20.60
CA SER A 6 -9.38 12.04 -19.74
C SER A 6 -9.01 10.77 -18.98
N LEU A 7 -9.11 10.80 -17.65
CA LEU A 7 -8.76 9.69 -16.76
C LEU A 7 -9.92 9.41 -15.80
N ALA A 8 -10.31 8.14 -15.65
CA ALA A 8 -11.27 7.74 -14.63
C ALA A 8 -10.63 6.76 -13.64
N LEU A 9 -10.73 7.07 -12.35
CA LEU A 9 -10.40 6.13 -11.26
C LEU A 9 -11.68 5.40 -10.85
N VAL A 10 -11.62 4.07 -10.83
CA VAL A 10 -12.73 3.19 -10.50
C VAL A 10 -12.36 2.36 -9.29
N LEU A 11 -13.16 2.43 -8.23
CA LEU A 11 -12.84 1.77 -6.96
C LEU A 11 -14.09 1.51 -6.13
N ASP A 12 -13.99 0.57 -5.19
CA ASP A 12 -14.84 0.60 -4.01
C ASP A 12 -14.17 1.49 -2.94
N PRO A 13 -14.76 2.64 -2.56
CA PRO A 13 -14.10 3.60 -1.68
C PRO A 13 -14.12 3.17 -0.19
N ARG A 14 -14.67 1.99 0.12
CA ARG A 14 -14.89 1.50 1.49
C ARG A 14 -13.75 0.62 2.01
N PHE A 15 -12.68 0.41 1.24
CA PHE A 15 -11.47 -0.23 1.77
C PHE A 15 -10.94 0.52 2.99
N GLY A 16 -10.49 -0.25 3.97
CA GLY A 16 -9.82 0.30 5.15
C GLY A 16 -8.35 0.55 4.90
N GLY A 17 -7.82 1.63 5.49
CA GLY A 17 -6.39 1.87 5.59
C GLY A 17 -5.72 2.22 4.26
N GLY A 18 -4.83 1.35 3.76
CA GLY A 18 -3.77 1.66 2.81
C GLY A 18 -4.26 1.93 1.40
N THR A 19 -5.20 1.12 0.89
CA THR A 19 -5.74 1.25 -0.47
C THR A 19 -6.49 2.57 -0.65
N SER A 20 -7.51 2.85 0.16
CA SER A 20 -8.24 4.13 0.05
C SER A 20 -7.36 5.33 0.38
N SER A 21 -6.39 5.21 1.29
CA SER A 21 -5.43 6.28 1.54
C SER A 21 -4.49 6.51 0.35
N ALA A 22 -4.10 5.47 -0.38
CA ALA A 22 -3.29 5.59 -1.59
C ALA A 22 -4.09 6.31 -2.67
N VAL A 23 -5.30 5.84 -3.00
CA VAL A 23 -6.13 6.46 -4.03
C VAL A 23 -6.50 7.91 -3.70
N ALA A 24 -6.74 8.24 -2.43
CA ALA A 24 -6.92 9.63 -2.02
C ALA A 24 -5.74 10.54 -2.39
N ARG A 25 -4.50 10.07 -2.20
CA ARG A 25 -3.30 10.83 -2.61
C ARG A 25 -3.16 10.88 -4.12
N GLU A 26 -3.58 9.84 -4.83
CA GLU A 26 -3.57 9.81 -6.29
C GLU A 26 -4.57 10.83 -6.89
N ILE A 27 -5.76 10.97 -6.30
CA ILE A 27 -6.75 11.99 -6.70
C ILE A 27 -6.11 13.38 -6.64
N LEU A 28 -5.49 13.72 -5.51
CA LEU A 28 -4.79 15.00 -5.32
C LEU A 28 -3.65 15.19 -6.33
N ALA A 29 -2.83 14.15 -6.54
CA ALA A 29 -1.65 14.24 -7.40
C ALA A 29 -1.98 14.32 -8.90
N LEU A 30 -3.09 13.73 -9.34
CA LEU A 30 -3.45 13.62 -10.75
C LEU A 30 -4.45 14.70 -11.22
N ALA A 31 -5.23 15.30 -10.32
CA ALA A 31 -6.20 16.34 -10.65
C ALA A 31 -5.64 17.52 -11.47
N PRO A 32 -4.39 17.99 -11.25
CA PRO A 32 -3.83 19.08 -12.07
C PRO A 32 -3.63 18.71 -13.54
N ASP A 33 -3.19 17.48 -13.83
CA ASP A 33 -2.74 17.06 -15.16
C ASP A 33 -3.82 16.40 -16.02
N PHE A 34 -4.89 15.87 -15.40
CA PHE A 34 -5.93 15.10 -16.07
C PHE A 34 -7.32 15.75 -15.96
N ASP A 35 -8.18 15.50 -16.95
CA ASP A 35 -9.64 15.61 -16.79
C ASP A 35 -10.10 14.38 -15.99
N LEU A 36 -9.93 14.48 -14.68
CA LEU A 36 -10.06 13.37 -13.74
C LEU A 36 -11.52 13.16 -13.31
N ARG A 37 -11.97 11.91 -13.36
CA ARG A 37 -13.27 11.46 -12.86
C ARG A 37 -13.07 10.34 -11.85
N VAL A 38 -13.96 10.26 -10.87
CA VAL A 38 -13.97 9.18 -9.89
C VAL A 38 -15.31 8.46 -9.94
N ALA A 39 -15.28 7.14 -10.12
CA ALA A 39 -16.47 6.30 -10.11
C ALA A 39 -16.37 5.28 -8.97
N PHE A 40 -17.34 5.32 -8.07
CA PHE A 40 -17.45 4.37 -6.99
C PHE A 40 -18.25 3.16 -7.45
N ILE A 41 -17.76 1.97 -7.13
CA ILE A 41 -18.45 0.71 -7.36
C ILE A 41 -18.87 0.14 -6.02
N GLU A 42 -20.16 -0.16 -5.87
CA GLU A 42 -20.64 -0.91 -4.72
C GLU A 42 -20.39 -2.41 -4.95
N SER A 43 -19.43 -2.96 -4.21
CA SER A 43 -19.11 -4.39 -4.28
C SER A 43 -19.67 -5.22 -3.13
N GLY A 44 -19.69 -6.54 -3.32
CA GLY A 44 -20.07 -7.53 -2.32
C GLY A 44 -19.07 -7.68 -1.17
N MET A 45 -17.91 -7.02 -1.20
CA MET A 45 -16.88 -7.07 -0.16
C MET A 45 -17.27 -6.34 1.12
N PHE A 46 -18.07 -5.28 1.03
CA PHE A 46 -18.46 -4.44 2.17
C PHE A 46 -19.98 -4.44 2.40
N ARG A 47 -20.58 -5.64 2.35
CA ARG A 47 -22.00 -5.84 2.73
C ARG A 47 -22.21 -5.34 4.16
N GLY A 48 -23.21 -4.49 4.38
CA GLY A 48 -23.53 -3.94 5.71
C GLY A 48 -23.23 -2.46 5.92
N GLY A 49 -22.93 -1.68 4.88
CA GLY A 49 -23.07 -0.22 4.94
C GLY A 49 -21.87 0.57 5.49
N ARG A 50 -20.64 0.17 5.18
CA ARG A 50 -19.47 1.00 5.50
C ARG A 50 -19.49 2.31 4.68
N ALA A 51 -19.24 3.44 5.33
CA ALA A 51 -19.14 4.74 4.66
C ALA A 51 -17.89 4.83 3.75
N VAL A 52 -17.92 5.77 2.81
CA VAL A 52 -16.75 6.20 2.03
C VAL A 52 -15.60 6.53 2.99
N HIS A 53 -14.39 6.09 2.67
CA HIS A 53 -13.23 6.39 3.50
C HIS A 53 -13.01 7.92 3.60
N PRO A 54 -12.84 8.51 4.81
CA PRO A 54 -12.76 9.97 4.98
C PRO A 54 -11.72 10.65 4.08
N ARG A 55 -10.51 10.09 3.98
CA ARG A 55 -9.46 10.63 3.09
C ARG A 55 -9.85 10.72 1.61
N ILE A 56 -10.75 9.86 1.12
CA ILE A 56 -11.28 9.97 -0.25
C ILE A 56 -12.23 11.17 -0.33
N VAL A 57 -13.10 11.35 0.68
CA VAL A 57 -14.00 12.52 0.78
C VAL A 57 -13.18 13.81 0.77
N ASP A 58 -12.20 13.92 1.66
CA ASP A 58 -11.33 15.10 1.78
C ASP A 58 -10.65 15.43 0.44
N ALA A 59 -10.12 14.42 -0.26
CA ALA A 59 -9.45 14.60 -1.55
C ALA A 59 -10.40 15.06 -2.67
N LEU A 60 -11.65 14.56 -2.68
CA LEU A 60 -12.67 14.99 -3.65
C LEU A 60 -13.12 16.43 -3.39
N GLU A 61 -13.31 16.78 -2.11
CA GLU A 61 -13.66 18.16 -1.70
C GLU A 61 -12.54 19.14 -2.06
N GLU A 62 -11.28 18.81 -1.75
CA GLU A 62 -10.11 19.66 -2.04
C GLU A 62 -9.91 19.90 -3.54
N THR A 63 -10.16 18.88 -4.37
CA THR A 63 -10.01 18.98 -5.83
C THR A 63 -11.24 19.50 -6.56
N GLY A 64 -12.40 19.51 -5.89
CA GLY A 64 -13.70 19.80 -6.52
C GLY A 64 -14.18 18.71 -7.50
N ILE A 65 -13.57 17.51 -7.47
CA ILE A 65 -13.93 16.42 -8.36
C ILE A 65 -15.17 15.70 -7.81
N GLY A 66 -16.20 15.57 -8.64
CA GLY A 66 -17.38 14.78 -8.32
C GLY A 66 -17.10 13.27 -8.40
N ALA A 67 -17.74 12.50 -7.51
CA ALA A 67 -17.79 11.05 -7.60
C ALA A 67 -19.23 10.55 -7.78
N ALA A 68 -19.40 9.52 -8.60
CA ALA A 68 -20.70 8.89 -8.83
C ALA A 68 -20.67 7.42 -8.40
N TRP A 69 -21.71 6.98 -7.69
CA TRP A 69 -21.93 5.57 -7.35
C TRP A 69 -22.57 4.81 -8.50
N ASP A 70 -21.98 3.66 -8.84
CA ASP A 70 -22.44 2.71 -9.85
C ASP A 70 -22.97 3.37 -11.13
N PRO A 71 -22.23 4.32 -11.76
CA PRO A 71 -22.70 4.93 -12.99
C PRO A 71 -22.89 3.83 -14.05
N PRO A 72 -23.98 3.86 -14.85
CA PRO A 72 -24.26 2.79 -15.81
C PRO A 72 -23.15 2.66 -16.88
N VAL A 73 -22.49 3.77 -17.19
CA VAL A 73 -21.33 3.81 -18.09
C VAL A 73 -20.24 4.68 -17.46
N ILE A 74 -19.02 4.16 -17.42
CA ILE A 74 -17.80 4.91 -17.08
C ILE A 74 -17.03 5.13 -18.37
N GLN A 75 -16.78 6.39 -18.72
CA GLN A 75 -16.09 6.76 -19.94
C GLN A 75 -14.93 7.72 -19.67
N ALA A 76 -13.76 7.35 -20.17
CA ALA A 76 -12.53 8.12 -20.16
C ALA A 76 -11.58 7.59 -21.25
N GLU A 77 -10.50 8.30 -21.58
CA GLU A 77 -9.48 7.76 -22.48
C GLU A 77 -8.76 6.58 -21.81
N THR A 78 -8.36 6.76 -20.55
CA THR A 78 -7.82 5.71 -19.69
C THR A 78 -8.75 5.47 -18.51
N ILE A 79 -9.05 4.20 -18.23
CA ILE A 79 -9.74 3.78 -17.00
C ILE A 79 -8.73 3.03 -16.11
N VAL A 80 -8.60 3.47 -14.85
CA VAL A 80 -7.76 2.84 -13.83
C VAL A 80 -8.67 2.23 -12.77
N LEU A 81 -8.66 0.90 -12.65
CA LEU A 81 -9.40 0.18 -11.63
C LEU A 81 -8.49 -0.14 -10.45
N HIS A 82 -8.86 0.32 -9.26
CA HIS A 82 -8.08 0.06 -8.05
C HIS A 82 -8.53 -1.20 -7.34
N ASN A 83 -7.59 -2.13 -7.21
CA ASN A 83 -7.65 -3.38 -6.45
C ASN A 83 -8.76 -4.33 -6.92
N PRO A 84 -8.49 -5.29 -7.82
CA PRO A 84 -9.54 -6.18 -8.34
C PRO A 84 -10.18 -7.05 -7.24
N SER A 85 -9.53 -7.20 -6.08
CA SER A 85 -10.05 -7.98 -4.95
C SER A 85 -11.42 -7.50 -4.42
N PHE A 86 -11.83 -6.25 -4.70
CA PHE A 86 -13.16 -5.79 -4.29
C PHE A 86 -14.28 -6.59 -4.93
N LEU A 87 -14.05 -7.21 -6.08
CA LEU A 87 -15.01 -8.04 -6.83
C LEU A 87 -15.03 -9.51 -6.40
N LYS A 88 -14.23 -9.93 -5.41
CA LYS A 88 -14.04 -11.37 -5.10
C LYS A 88 -15.34 -12.10 -4.74
N PHE A 89 -16.33 -11.39 -4.18
CA PHE A 89 -17.65 -11.95 -3.85
C PHE A 89 -18.74 -11.61 -4.87
N ASP A 90 -18.39 -10.88 -5.92
CA ASP A 90 -19.30 -10.47 -6.98
C ASP A 90 -19.26 -11.48 -8.13
N THR A 91 -20.29 -11.47 -8.96
CA THR A 91 -20.38 -12.28 -10.19
C THR A 91 -20.42 -11.43 -11.46
N SER A 92 -20.61 -10.12 -11.30
CA SER A 92 -20.57 -9.15 -12.40
C SER A 92 -20.23 -7.76 -11.87
N LEU A 93 -19.70 -6.91 -12.75
CA LEU A 93 -19.55 -5.48 -12.50
C LEU A 93 -20.77 -4.75 -13.08
N LYS A 94 -21.38 -3.83 -12.32
CA LYS A 94 -22.60 -3.12 -12.74
C LYS A 94 -22.35 -2.19 -13.94
N SER A 95 -21.28 -1.40 -13.86
CA SER A 95 -20.93 -0.39 -14.86
C SER A 95 -20.35 -1.01 -16.14
N ARG A 96 -20.78 -0.52 -17.31
CA ARG A 96 -20.06 -0.73 -18.57
C ARG A 96 -18.89 0.24 -18.65
N LEU A 97 -17.74 -0.22 -19.13
CA LEU A 97 -16.54 0.59 -19.28
C LEU A 97 -16.36 0.96 -20.76
N ASN A 98 -15.96 2.20 -21.04
CA ASN A 98 -15.65 2.67 -22.39
C ASN A 98 -14.36 3.48 -22.36
N CYS A 99 -13.28 2.90 -22.88
CA CYS A 99 -11.95 3.48 -22.84
C CYS A 99 -11.07 3.01 -24.00
N ALA A 100 -10.03 3.79 -24.29
CA ALA A 100 -9.00 3.41 -25.24
C ALA A 100 -8.00 2.41 -24.62
N ARG A 101 -7.84 2.44 -23.29
CA ARG A 101 -7.02 1.48 -22.52
C ARG A 101 -7.48 1.35 -21.07
N ALA A 102 -7.18 0.21 -20.46
CA ALA A 102 -7.50 -0.08 -19.07
C ALA A 102 -6.27 -0.47 -18.25
N VAL A 103 -6.19 0.03 -17.01
CA VAL A 103 -5.15 -0.32 -16.05
C VAL A 103 -5.83 -0.89 -14.79
N VAL A 104 -5.37 -2.03 -14.29
CA VAL A 104 -5.78 -2.57 -12.99
C VAL A 104 -4.61 -2.44 -12.02
N VAL A 105 -4.78 -1.63 -10.97
CA VAL A 105 -3.77 -1.45 -9.93
C VAL A 105 -3.89 -2.55 -8.89
N ALA A 106 -2.84 -3.35 -8.74
CA ALA A 106 -2.81 -4.49 -7.82
C ALA A 106 -2.35 -4.06 -6.41
N HIS A 107 -3.28 -3.53 -5.61
CA HIS A 107 -3.01 -3.14 -4.22
C HIS A 107 -2.82 -4.32 -3.25
N GLU A 108 -3.12 -5.54 -3.71
CA GLU A 108 -2.91 -6.81 -3.00
C GLU A 108 -2.03 -7.75 -3.84
N ASN A 109 -1.29 -8.63 -3.16
CA ASN A 109 -0.50 -9.66 -3.82
C ASN A 109 -1.42 -10.72 -4.43
N PHE A 110 -1.17 -11.07 -5.69
CA PHE A 110 -1.92 -12.13 -6.37
C PHE A 110 -1.61 -13.48 -5.75
N LEU A 111 -0.34 -13.71 -5.43
CA LEU A 111 0.14 -14.90 -4.75
C LEU A 111 0.68 -14.55 -3.36
N LYS A 112 0.38 -15.41 -2.39
CA LYS A 112 1.00 -15.42 -1.06
C LYS A 112 2.39 -16.05 -1.13
N PRO A 113 3.21 -15.92 -0.08
CA PRO A 113 4.53 -16.56 0.00
C PRO A 113 4.50 -18.08 -0.23
N ASP A 114 3.43 -18.77 0.15
CA ASP A 114 3.24 -20.21 -0.09
C ASP A 114 2.81 -20.57 -1.53
N GLY A 115 2.64 -19.58 -2.41
CA GLY A 115 2.22 -19.76 -3.80
C GLY A 115 0.71 -19.88 -4.00
N THR A 116 -0.09 -19.86 -2.94
CA THR A 116 -1.56 -19.84 -3.05
C THR A 116 -2.06 -18.46 -3.43
N GLU A 117 -3.22 -18.37 -4.08
CA GLU A 117 -3.80 -17.08 -4.42
C GLU A 117 -4.25 -16.30 -3.18
N GLY A 118 -4.08 -14.97 -3.22
CA GLY A 118 -4.60 -14.05 -2.20
C GLY A 118 -6.14 -13.98 -2.19
N PHE A 119 -6.73 -14.11 -3.37
CA PHE A 119 -8.15 -14.14 -3.69
C PHE A 119 -8.30 -14.75 -5.09
N ASP A 120 -9.52 -15.09 -5.53
CA ASP A 120 -9.75 -15.60 -6.88
C ASP A 120 -9.43 -14.53 -7.95
N VAL A 121 -8.17 -14.47 -8.36
CA VAL A 121 -7.64 -13.41 -9.23
C VAL A 121 -8.27 -13.53 -10.61
N GLY A 122 -8.32 -14.75 -11.15
CA GLY A 122 -8.86 -15.03 -12.48
C GLY A 122 -10.31 -14.58 -12.61
N LYS A 123 -11.15 -14.91 -11.63
CA LYS A 123 -12.55 -14.47 -11.61
C LYS A 123 -12.67 -12.96 -11.60
N THR A 124 -11.93 -12.25 -10.75
CA THR A 124 -12.06 -10.79 -10.64
C THR A 124 -11.60 -10.07 -11.91
N LEU A 125 -10.51 -10.51 -12.53
CA LEU A 125 -10.05 -9.97 -13.81
C LEU A 125 -11.02 -10.30 -14.96
N ALA A 126 -11.62 -11.49 -14.97
CA ALA A 126 -12.65 -11.85 -15.94
C ALA A 126 -13.91 -10.98 -15.83
N ILE A 127 -14.36 -10.67 -14.61
CA ILE A 127 -15.48 -9.75 -14.37
C ILE A 127 -15.18 -8.35 -14.95
N ILE A 128 -13.95 -7.85 -14.76
CA ILE A 128 -13.51 -6.56 -15.29
C ILE A 128 -13.46 -6.62 -16.83
N ALA A 129 -12.80 -7.63 -17.38
CA ALA A 129 -12.63 -7.82 -18.82
C ALA A 129 -13.97 -7.91 -19.57
N ALA A 130 -14.97 -8.56 -18.98
CA ALA A 130 -16.32 -8.67 -19.55
C ALA A 130 -17.06 -7.32 -19.69
N ARG A 131 -16.58 -6.25 -19.04
CA ARG A 131 -17.14 -4.89 -19.14
C ARG A 131 -16.30 -3.92 -19.96
N LEU A 132 -15.12 -4.33 -20.42
CA LEU A 132 -14.21 -3.53 -21.23
C LEU A 132 -14.46 -3.72 -22.73
N PRO A 133 -14.18 -2.71 -23.57
CA PRO A 133 -14.07 -2.92 -25.01
C PRO A 133 -12.80 -3.73 -25.34
N PRO A 134 -12.64 -4.18 -26.60
CA PRO A 134 -11.36 -4.65 -27.11
C PRO A 134 -10.34 -3.50 -27.08
N CYS A 135 -9.51 -3.47 -26.04
CA CYS A 135 -8.51 -2.43 -25.79
C CYS A 135 -7.30 -3.06 -25.05
N PRO A 136 -6.13 -2.41 -25.08
CA PRO A 136 -5.00 -2.79 -24.24
C PRO A 136 -5.38 -2.77 -22.76
N ARG A 137 -4.95 -3.81 -22.03
CA ARG A 137 -5.25 -3.98 -20.61
C ARG A 137 -3.97 -4.34 -19.88
N THR A 138 -3.62 -3.55 -18.87
CA THR A 138 -2.42 -3.79 -18.08
C THR A 138 -2.75 -3.97 -16.60
N ILE A 139 -1.96 -4.79 -15.92
CA ILE A 139 -1.93 -4.87 -14.47
C ILE A 139 -0.73 -4.04 -14.01
N ALA A 140 -0.97 -3.04 -13.17
CA ALA A 140 0.06 -2.18 -12.62
C ALA A 140 0.34 -2.59 -11.16
N PRO A 141 1.47 -3.28 -10.89
CA PRO A 141 1.82 -3.69 -9.55
C PRO A 141 2.28 -2.51 -8.70
N VAL A 142 2.02 -2.53 -7.39
CA VAL A 142 2.37 -1.41 -6.50
C VAL A 142 3.81 -1.47 -5.96
N SER A 143 4.53 -2.56 -6.17
CA SER A 143 5.93 -2.75 -5.77
C SER A 143 6.62 -3.86 -6.57
N ARG A 144 7.95 -4.00 -6.40
CA ARG A 144 8.75 -5.09 -6.98
C ARG A 144 8.27 -6.47 -6.55
N TYR A 145 7.99 -6.65 -5.26
CA TYR A 145 7.47 -7.93 -4.76
C TYR A 145 6.11 -8.22 -5.39
N ASN A 146 5.19 -7.25 -5.35
CA ASN A 146 3.86 -7.40 -5.94
C ASN A 146 3.94 -7.74 -7.44
N ARG A 147 4.84 -7.10 -8.18
CA ARG A 147 5.14 -7.40 -9.60
C ARG A 147 5.53 -8.86 -9.81
N ARG A 148 6.40 -9.42 -8.95
CA ARG A 148 6.77 -10.84 -9.06
C ARG A 148 5.56 -11.75 -8.83
N THR A 149 4.68 -11.43 -7.88
CA THR A 149 3.46 -12.22 -7.65
C THR A 149 2.51 -12.18 -8.85
N VAL A 150 2.37 -11.01 -9.49
CA VAL A 150 1.58 -10.84 -10.71
C VAL A 150 2.20 -11.63 -11.87
N ALA A 151 3.51 -11.52 -12.08
CA ALA A 151 4.22 -12.21 -13.15
C ALA A 151 4.18 -13.74 -13.00
N ALA A 152 4.38 -14.24 -11.79
CA ALA A 152 4.28 -15.65 -11.48
C ALA A 152 2.86 -16.18 -11.69
N TRP A 153 1.84 -15.42 -11.27
CA TRP A 153 0.45 -15.78 -11.50
C TRP A 153 0.09 -15.82 -12.99
N LEU A 154 0.47 -14.81 -13.77
CA LEU A 154 0.26 -14.76 -15.22
C LEU A 154 0.95 -15.90 -15.98
N SER A 155 2.07 -16.40 -15.45
CA SER A 155 2.80 -17.53 -16.02
C SER A 155 2.28 -18.90 -15.55
N GLY A 156 1.31 -18.91 -14.62
CA GLY A 156 0.80 -20.11 -13.98
C GLY A 156 -0.26 -20.85 -14.82
N PRO A 157 -0.45 -22.17 -14.59
CA PRO A 157 -1.51 -22.93 -15.25
C PRO A 157 -2.89 -22.48 -14.78
N GLY A 158 -3.81 -22.23 -15.71
CA GLY A 158 -5.19 -21.81 -15.39
C GLY A 158 -5.36 -20.31 -15.15
N ALA A 159 -4.31 -19.50 -15.36
CA ALA A 159 -4.43 -18.06 -15.41
C ALA A 159 -5.42 -17.70 -16.56
N GLY A 160 -6.63 -17.27 -16.19
CA GLY A 160 -7.68 -16.85 -17.13
C GLY A 160 -7.37 -15.48 -17.75
N THR A 161 -6.20 -15.35 -18.39
CA THR A 161 -5.49 -14.08 -18.59
C THR A 161 -5.36 -13.64 -20.04
N GLU A 162 -6.17 -14.17 -20.95
CA GLU A 162 -6.19 -13.67 -22.32
C GLU A 162 -6.40 -12.15 -22.33
N GLY A 163 -5.37 -11.43 -22.77
CA GLY A 163 -5.40 -9.99 -22.96
C GLY A 163 -5.03 -9.12 -21.75
N TRP A 164 -4.27 -9.61 -20.77
CA TRP A 164 -3.65 -8.78 -19.72
C TRP A 164 -2.13 -8.82 -19.76
N ASP A 165 -1.50 -7.65 -19.91
CA ASP A 165 -0.06 -7.46 -19.79
C ASP A 165 0.34 -6.88 -18.42
N ILE A 166 1.61 -6.97 -18.04
CA ILE A 166 2.09 -6.23 -16.86
C ILE A 166 2.55 -4.86 -17.30
N ALA A 167 2.04 -3.80 -16.64
CA ALA A 167 2.49 -2.44 -16.90
C ALA A 167 4.03 -2.34 -16.72
N PRO A 168 4.73 -1.53 -17.52
CA PRO A 168 6.18 -1.36 -17.41
C PRO A 168 6.59 -0.53 -16.17
N VAL A 169 5.62 -0.02 -15.43
CA VAL A 169 5.80 0.85 -14.26
C VAL A 169 5.25 0.23 -12.99
N GLU A 170 5.78 0.63 -11.85
CA GLU A 170 5.20 0.33 -10.54
C GLU A 170 4.27 1.46 -10.14
N TRP A 171 3.00 1.15 -9.93
CA TRP A 171 1.98 2.09 -9.46
C TRP A 171 2.11 2.25 -7.95
N PHE A 172 3.26 2.74 -7.50
CA PHE A 172 3.59 2.81 -6.08
C PHE A 172 2.64 3.74 -5.31
N ASN A 173 2.47 3.46 -4.03
CA ASN A 173 1.66 4.34 -3.17
C ASN A 173 2.47 5.60 -2.82
N ILE A 174 1.83 6.76 -2.94
CA ILE A 174 2.44 8.04 -2.58
C ILE A 174 2.72 8.09 -1.07
N CYS A 175 3.98 8.40 -0.71
CA CYS A 175 4.50 8.54 0.65
C CYS A 175 4.85 9.99 0.93
N ASP A 176 3.83 10.83 1.04
CA ASP A 176 4.00 12.26 1.31
C ASP A 176 3.64 12.54 2.78
N PHE A 177 4.63 12.33 3.64
CA PHE A 177 4.52 12.48 5.08
C PHE A 177 5.40 13.65 5.54
N ALA A 178 4.97 14.35 6.59
CA ALA A 178 5.84 15.31 7.25
C ALA A 178 7.08 14.60 7.78
N LEU A 179 8.26 15.10 7.39
CA LEU A 179 9.53 14.57 7.87
C LEU A 179 9.82 15.12 9.26
N LEU A 180 9.91 14.23 10.24
CA LEU A 180 10.33 14.58 11.60
C LEU A 180 11.84 14.41 11.75
N PRO A 181 12.51 15.25 12.55
CA PRO A 181 13.94 15.12 12.74
C PRO A 181 14.29 13.76 13.39
N PRO A 182 15.44 13.16 13.06
CA PRO A 182 15.93 11.97 13.75
C PRO A 182 16.06 12.21 15.26
N THR A 183 15.83 11.16 16.07
CA THR A 183 16.12 11.23 17.51
C THR A 183 17.61 11.51 17.75
N ALA A 184 17.92 12.54 18.55
CA ALA A 184 19.29 12.94 18.83
C ALA A 184 20.08 11.90 19.65
N SER A 185 19.41 11.29 20.64
CA SER A 185 19.95 10.26 21.53
C SER A 185 18.98 9.07 21.54
N PRO A 186 19.10 8.14 20.58
CA PRO A 186 18.23 6.99 20.50
C PRO A 186 18.43 6.08 21.72
N ARG A 187 17.33 5.48 22.18
CA ARG A 187 17.28 4.49 23.25
C ARG A 187 16.62 3.21 22.76
N ASP A 188 16.64 2.15 23.55
CA ASP A 188 16.00 0.88 23.17
C ASP A 188 14.47 0.96 23.31
N ARG A 189 13.85 1.83 22.51
CA ARG A 189 12.41 2.07 22.46
C ARG A 189 11.89 1.49 21.15
N ARG A 190 11.33 0.29 21.25
CA ARG A 190 10.85 -0.49 20.11
C ARG A 190 9.36 -0.26 19.94
N GLY A 191 8.93 -0.10 18.69
CA GLY A 191 7.51 -0.10 18.41
C GLY A 191 7.14 -0.67 17.07
N ARG A 192 5.84 -0.93 16.93
CA ARG A 192 5.23 -1.27 15.64
C ARG A 192 3.82 -0.75 15.55
N VAL A 193 3.38 -0.53 14.32
CA VAL A 193 2.02 -0.16 13.96
C VAL A 193 1.48 -1.19 13.00
N SER A 194 0.30 -1.70 13.26
CA SER A 194 -0.36 -2.67 12.41
C SER A 194 -1.87 -2.44 12.37
N ARG A 195 -2.53 -2.98 11.35
CA ARG A 195 -3.98 -3.17 11.41
C ARG A 195 -4.29 -4.44 12.18
N ALA A 196 -5.51 -4.49 12.70
CA ALA A 196 -6.12 -5.71 13.19
C ALA A 196 -6.18 -6.77 12.07
N GLY A 197 -5.39 -7.82 12.22
CA GLY A 197 -5.39 -9.05 11.42
C GLY A 197 -4.29 -9.97 11.95
N PHE A 198 -4.59 -11.24 12.21
CA PHE A 198 -3.59 -12.17 12.75
C PHE A 198 -2.40 -12.33 11.80
N GLU A 199 -2.66 -12.34 10.50
CA GLU A 199 -1.68 -12.43 9.44
C GLU A 199 -0.70 -11.24 9.41
N LYS A 200 -1.05 -10.11 10.02
CA LYS A 200 -0.20 -8.93 10.10
C LYS A 200 0.90 -9.05 11.16
N PHE A 201 0.86 -10.07 12.01
CA PHE A 201 1.82 -10.30 13.09
C PHE A 201 2.57 -11.62 12.87
N PRO A 202 3.85 -11.70 13.28
CA PRO A 202 4.52 -12.99 13.37
C PRO A 202 3.95 -13.76 14.57
N ASP A 203 4.43 -14.98 14.78
CA ASP A 203 4.01 -15.75 15.96
C ASP A 203 4.41 -15.07 17.29
N MET A 204 3.80 -15.55 18.38
CA MET A 204 4.04 -15.00 19.72
C MET A 204 5.50 -15.14 20.17
N ALA A 205 6.19 -16.23 19.80
CA ALA A 205 7.58 -16.43 20.18
C ALA A 205 8.49 -15.36 19.56
N THR A 206 8.22 -15.00 18.30
CA THR A 206 8.87 -13.93 17.57
C THR A 206 8.52 -12.57 18.18
N MET A 207 7.25 -12.33 18.51
CA MET A 207 6.85 -11.09 19.18
C MET A 207 7.54 -10.90 20.54
N LEU A 208 7.65 -11.95 21.35
CA LEU A 208 8.38 -11.91 22.63
C LEU A 208 9.86 -11.62 22.46
N ARG A 209 10.48 -12.18 21.41
CA ARG A 209 11.88 -11.89 21.05
C ARG A 209 12.05 -10.42 20.61
N HIS A 210 11.13 -9.91 19.81
CA HIS A 210 11.23 -8.57 19.22
C HIS A 210 10.94 -7.47 20.24
N PHE A 211 10.08 -7.75 21.22
CA PHE A 211 9.65 -6.82 22.27
C PHE A 211 9.97 -7.37 23.68
N PRO A 212 11.25 -7.50 24.05
CA PRO A 212 11.66 -8.16 25.28
C PRO A 212 11.55 -7.21 26.50
N PRO A 213 11.53 -7.75 27.74
CA PRO A 213 11.39 -6.94 28.96
C PRO A 213 12.61 -6.08 29.30
N HIS A 214 13.78 -6.33 28.69
CA HIS A 214 14.98 -5.51 28.90
C HIS A 214 15.01 -4.24 28.04
N ALA A 215 14.14 -4.11 27.05
CA ALA A 215 14.03 -2.88 26.27
C ALA A 215 13.43 -1.75 27.13
N ASP A 216 13.94 -0.53 26.97
CA ASP A 216 13.47 0.65 27.71
C ASP A 216 11.97 0.90 27.51
N HIS A 217 11.46 0.60 26.32
CA HIS A 217 10.04 0.72 25.99
C HIS A 217 9.65 -0.23 24.85
N CYS A 218 8.53 -0.92 25.01
CA CYS A 218 7.89 -1.71 23.97
C CYS A 218 6.47 -1.21 23.74
N ALA A 219 6.18 -0.68 22.55
CA ALA A 219 4.85 -0.18 22.20
C ALA A 219 4.29 -0.83 20.93
N ILE A 220 3.02 -1.19 20.95
CA ILE A 220 2.36 -1.83 19.81
C ILE A 220 1.01 -1.18 19.58
N LEU A 221 0.83 -0.57 18.41
CA LEU A 221 -0.46 -0.02 17.97
C LEU A 221 -1.17 -1.01 17.03
N GLY A 222 -2.41 -1.35 17.38
CA GLY A 222 -3.29 -2.22 16.59
C GLY A 222 -3.13 -3.71 16.82
N ALA A 223 -2.75 -4.13 18.04
CA ALA A 223 -2.61 -5.54 18.43
C ALA A 223 -3.93 -6.24 18.78
N ASP A 224 -5.08 -5.60 18.57
CA ASP A 224 -6.38 -5.99 19.10
C ASP A 224 -6.78 -7.42 18.74
N THR A 225 -6.51 -7.85 17.51
CA THR A 225 -6.84 -9.19 17.00
C THR A 225 -5.66 -10.14 17.03
N PHE A 226 -4.47 -9.66 17.41
CA PHE A 226 -3.31 -10.53 17.58
C PHE A 226 -3.43 -11.37 18.85
N LEU A 227 -3.98 -10.77 19.92
CA LEU A 227 -4.20 -11.45 21.18
C LEU A 227 -5.53 -12.19 21.16
N LEU A 228 -5.49 -13.51 21.34
CA LEU A 228 -6.70 -14.32 21.47
C LEU A 228 -7.48 -13.92 22.75
N PRO A 229 -8.82 -14.02 22.76
CA PRO A 229 -9.62 -13.79 23.96
C PRO A 229 -9.09 -14.58 25.17
N GLY A 230 -8.83 -13.89 26.28
CA GLY A 230 -8.32 -14.49 27.52
C GLY A 230 -6.79 -14.61 27.61
N VAL A 231 -6.05 -14.35 26.52
CA VAL A 231 -4.59 -14.28 26.57
C VAL A 231 -4.17 -12.92 27.11
N LYS A 232 -3.49 -12.91 28.26
CA LYS A 232 -2.90 -11.68 28.81
C LYS A 232 -1.59 -11.37 28.07
N PRO A 233 -1.44 -10.17 27.49
CA PRO A 233 -0.16 -9.77 26.93
C PRO A 233 0.90 -9.61 28.03
N PRO A 234 2.19 -9.68 27.68
CA PRO A 234 3.27 -9.32 28.59
C PRO A 234 3.05 -7.93 29.22
N PRO A 235 3.24 -7.78 30.53
CA PRO A 235 2.88 -6.55 31.25
C PRO A 235 3.73 -5.34 30.86
N HIS A 236 4.91 -5.55 30.28
CA HIS A 236 5.80 -4.49 29.81
C HIS A 236 5.45 -3.96 28.41
N TRP A 237 4.46 -4.55 27.72
CA TRP A 237 4.00 -4.06 26.43
C TRP A 237 2.96 -2.96 26.60
N ALA A 238 3.26 -1.77 26.07
CA ALA A 238 2.30 -0.69 25.92
C ALA A 238 1.44 -0.94 24.68
N LEU A 239 0.24 -1.50 24.87
CA LEU A 239 -0.69 -1.79 23.78
C LEU A 239 -1.67 -0.65 23.56
N VAL A 240 -1.77 -0.19 22.32
CA VAL A 240 -2.74 0.81 21.89
C VAL A 240 -3.67 0.16 20.87
N PRO A 241 -5.01 0.27 21.02
CA PRO A 241 -5.94 -0.24 20.03
C PRO A 241 -5.72 0.34 18.63
N PHE A 242 -6.15 -0.38 17.60
CA PHE A 242 -6.12 0.12 16.23
C PHE A 242 -7.00 1.37 16.12
N GLY A 243 -6.41 2.47 15.65
CA GLY A 243 -7.08 3.78 15.64
C GLY A 243 -7.20 4.44 17.03
N GLY A 244 -6.61 3.86 18.07
CA GLY A 244 -6.62 4.41 19.43
C GLY A 244 -5.63 5.57 19.64
N ALA A 245 -4.70 5.79 18.72
CA ALA A 245 -3.84 6.96 18.67
C ALA A 245 -3.52 7.33 17.22
N GLU A 246 -3.23 8.61 16.99
CA GLU A 246 -2.65 9.06 15.72
C GLU A 246 -1.26 8.43 15.53
N VAL A 247 -0.98 7.95 14.32
CA VAL A 247 0.24 7.16 14.05
C VAL A 247 1.48 8.03 14.23
N ALA A 248 1.45 9.28 13.76
CA ALA A 248 2.54 10.23 13.95
C ALA A 248 2.84 10.46 15.44
N THR A 249 1.80 10.60 16.28
CA THR A 249 1.95 10.74 17.73
C THR A 249 2.54 9.49 18.36
N PHE A 250 2.03 8.31 18.01
CA PHE A 250 2.55 7.03 18.50
C PHE A 250 4.04 6.86 18.19
N LEU A 251 4.46 7.21 16.97
CA LEU A 251 5.85 7.07 16.54
C LEU A 251 6.81 7.95 17.34
N THR A 252 6.35 9.04 17.98
CA THR A 252 7.21 9.86 18.85
C THR A 252 7.71 9.11 20.10
N ALA A 253 7.01 8.06 20.54
CA ALA A 253 7.34 7.30 21.74
C ALA A 253 8.50 6.30 21.52
N ILE A 254 8.86 6.01 20.26
CA ILE A 254 9.80 4.95 19.88
C ILE A 254 11.00 5.51 19.12
N ASP A 255 12.07 4.72 18.98
CA ASP A 255 13.25 5.01 18.16
C ASP A 255 13.49 3.96 17.06
N PHE A 256 13.06 2.72 17.31
CA PHE A 256 13.20 1.59 16.40
C PHE A 256 11.82 1.03 16.05
N PHE A 257 11.50 1.02 14.76
CA PHE A 257 10.28 0.44 14.23
C PHE A 257 10.55 -1.00 13.80
N VAL A 258 10.08 -1.97 14.57
CA VAL A 258 10.34 -3.41 14.34
C VAL A 258 9.11 -4.03 13.67
N TYR A 259 9.21 -4.30 12.38
CA TYR A 259 8.06 -4.67 11.57
C TYR A 259 8.26 -6.01 10.88
N PHE A 260 7.57 -7.03 11.38
CA PHE A 260 7.55 -8.36 10.81
C PHE A 260 6.09 -8.81 10.71
N THR A 261 5.78 -9.57 9.68
CA THR A 261 4.45 -10.13 9.43
C THR A 261 4.47 -11.65 9.60
N HIS A 262 3.30 -12.28 9.55
CA HIS A 262 3.23 -13.73 9.47
C HIS A 262 4.04 -14.24 8.27
N PRO A 263 4.72 -15.40 8.34
CA PRO A 263 5.53 -15.92 7.21
C PRO A 263 4.75 -16.07 5.90
N ASN A 264 3.44 -16.29 6.00
CA ASN A 264 2.54 -16.39 4.85
C ASN A 264 1.85 -15.06 4.47
N LEU A 265 2.32 -13.93 4.99
CA LEU A 265 1.91 -12.60 4.56
C LEU A 265 3.15 -11.81 4.13
N ARG A 266 3.03 -11.22 2.95
CA ARG A 266 3.91 -10.13 2.51
C ARG A 266 3.09 -8.86 2.31
N GLU A 267 3.57 -7.73 2.81
CA GLU A 267 2.99 -6.43 2.45
C GLU A 267 3.16 -6.16 0.95
N SER A 268 2.09 -5.76 0.27
CA SER A 268 2.17 -5.41 -1.15
C SER A 268 2.97 -4.13 -1.38
N PHE A 269 2.94 -3.18 -0.43
CA PHE A 269 3.76 -1.97 -0.47
C PHE A 269 4.36 -1.61 0.89
N GLY A 270 3.58 -1.71 1.97
CA GLY A 270 4.09 -1.44 3.33
C GLY A 270 4.13 0.05 3.70
N ARG A 271 3.08 0.82 3.40
CA ARG A 271 3.04 2.29 3.65
C ARG A 271 3.37 2.69 5.10
N VAL A 272 3.09 1.83 6.08
CA VAL A 272 3.44 2.05 7.49
C VAL A 272 4.95 2.11 7.73
N VAL A 273 5.74 1.41 6.91
CA VAL A 273 7.21 1.49 6.92
C VAL A 273 7.67 2.88 6.47
N ALA A 274 7.08 3.41 5.39
CA ALA A 274 7.36 4.78 4.94
C ALA A 274 7.00 5.84 5.98
N GLU A 275 5.89 5.65 6.70
CA GLU A 275 5.46 6.55 7.78
C GLU A 275 6.42 6.53 8.97
N ALA A 276 6.98 5.36 9.31
CA ALA A 276 8.01 5.22 10.33
C ALA A 276 9.35 5.89 9.90
N ILE A 277 9.77 5.71 8.64
CA ILE A 277 10.94 6.39 8.07
C ILE A 277 10.73 7.91 8.15
N ALA A 278 9.59 8.41 7.66
CA ALA A 278 9.26 9.83 7.68
C ALA A 278 9.26 10.40 9.10
N SER A 279 8.80 9.63 10.09
CA SER A 279 8.79 10.01 11.49
C SER A 279 10.18 9.99 12.15
N GLY A 280 11.24 9.70 11.39
CA GLY A 280 12.61 9.79 11.87
C GLY A 280 13.07 8.53 12.62
N LYS A 281 12.52 7.36 12.27
CA LYS A 281 12.81 6.08 12.94
C LYS A 281 13.64 5.15 12.07
N ILE A 282 14.48 4.36 12.72
CA ILE A 282 15.12 3.21 12.05
C ILE A 282 14.08 2.11 11.93
N VAL A 283 13.83 1.65 10.71
CA VAL A 283 12.96 0.51 10.46
C VAL A 283 13.81 -0.76 10.29
N ILE A 284 13.45 -1.79 11.04
CA ILE A 284 14.03 -3.14 10.92
C ILE A 284 12.90 -4.08 10.54
N THR A 285 13.05 -4.75 9.40
CA THR A 285 12.01 -5.59 8.82
C THR A 285 12.65 -6.75 8.07
N ASP A 286 11.85 -7.73 7.72
CA ASP A 286 12.33 -8.85 6.94
C ASP A 286 12.72 -8.45 5.49
N PRO A 287 13.64 -9.18 4.82
CA PRO A 287 14.26 -8.76 3.56
C PRO A 287 13.28 -8.47 2.42
N GLY A 288 12.17 -9.21 2.33
CA GLY A 288 11.21 -9.02 1.25
C GLY A 288 10.42 -7.72 1.37
N THR A 289 10.18 -7.23 2.59
CA THR A 289 9.51 -5.96 2.86
C THR A 289 10.52 -4.84 2.68
N ALA A 290 11.77 -5.10 3.07
CA ALA A 290 12.88 -4.18 2.92
C ALA A 290 13.13 -3.80 1.44
N GLU A 291 12.96 -4.74 0.51
CA GLU A 291 13.20 -4.53 -0.92
C GLU A 291 12.45 -3.32 -1.50
N THR A 292 11.25 -3.01 -1.01
CA THR A 292 10.46 -1.86 -1.49
C THR A 292 11.15 -0.55 -1.19
N PHE A 293 11.86 -0.44 -0.06
CA PHE A 293 12.47 0.80 0.42
C PHE A 293 14.01 0.81 0.28
N GLY A 294 14.60 -0.30 -0.20
CA GLY A 294 16.03 -0.41 -0.45
C GLY A 294 16.86 -0.13 0.81
N ASN A 295 17.81 0.80 0.70
CA ASN A 295 18.72 1.14 1.80
C ASN A 295 18.08 2.02 2.89
N ALA A 296 16.81 2.40 2.75
CA ALA A 296 16.11 3.20 3.76
C ALA A 296 15.63 2.38 4.98
N VAL A 297 15.84 1.06 4.95
CA VAL A 297 15.38 0.09 5.94
C VAL A 297 16.44 -0.98 6.15
N ILE A 298 16.46 -1.59 7.34
CA ILE A 298 17.42 -2.63 7.69
C ILE A 298 16.76 -3.99 7.48
N PRO A 299 17.23 -4.80 6.50
CA PRO A 299 16.79 -6.18 6.33
C PRO A 299 17.38 -7.06 7.45
N SER A 300 16.54 -7.87 8.10
CA SER A 300 16.93 -8.79 9.18
C SER A 300 15.99 -10.00 9.23
N ASP A 301 16.45 -11.14 9.76
CA ASP A 301 15.58 -12.29 10.02
C ASP A 301 14.86 -12.21 11.40
N GLY A 302 15.14 -11.16 12.18
CA GLY A 302 14.57 -10.91 13.50
C GLY A 302 15.38 -11.49 14.67
N HIS A 303 16.47 -12.24 14.42
CA HIS A 303 17.29 -12.82 15.49
C HIS A 303 18.39 -11.89 16.00
N ASP A 304 18.78 -10.87 15.22
CA ASP A 304 19.90 -9.96 15.49
C ASP A 304 19.45 -8.55 15.96
N LEU A 305 18.17 -8.36 16.29
CA LEU A 305 17.59 -7.06 16.64
C LEU A 305 18.34 -6.35 17.77
N ASP A 306 18.67 -7.06 18.86
CA ASP A 306 19.37 -6.50 20.00
C ASP A 306 20.75 -5.95 19.60
N GLN A 307 21.47 -6.68 18.75
CA GLN A 307 22.77 -6.27 18.23
C GLN A 307 22.66 -5.04 17.32
N ILE A 308 21.68 -5.03 16.40
CA ILE A 308 21.42 -3.88 15.51
C ILE A 308 21.13 -2.63 16.35
N ILE A 309 20.19 -2.74 17.28
CA ILE A 309 19.72 -1.64 18.13
C ILE A 309 20.86 -1.10 19.00
N ALA A 310 21.57 -1.98 19.72
CA ALA A 310 22.70 -1.59 20.55
C ALA A 310 23.78 -0.84 19.75
N GLY A 311 24.05 -1.27 18.51
CA GLY A 311 25.01 -0.59 17.64
C GLY A 311 24.62 0.84 17.26
N PHE A 312 23.32 1.14 17.14
CA PHE A 312 22.85 2.51 16.88
C PHE A 312 22.76 3.36 18.14
N ILE A 313 22.47 2.76 19.29
CA ILE A 313 22.50 3.44 20.60
C ILE A 313 23.95 3.87 20.93
N ALA A 314 24.93 2.98 20.69
CA ALA A 314 26.35 3.27 20.92
C ALA A 314 26.93 4.31 19.95
N ALA A 315 26.27 4.55 18.81
CA ALA A 315 26.69 5.53 17.81
C ALA A 315 25.50 6.40 17.33
N PRO A 316 25.02 7.35 18.15
CA PRO A 316 23.88 8.21 17.80
C PRO A 316 24.03 8.97 16.48
N ASP A 317 25.26 9.34 16.12
CA ASP A 317 25.55 10.01 14.85
C ASP A 317 25.25 9.11 13.64
N ARG A 318 25.51 7.80 13.77
CA ARG A 318 25.15 6.79 12.78
C ARG A 318 23.63 6.66 12.65
N TYR A 319 22.90 6.75 13.77
CA TYR A 319 21.44 6.77 13.74
C TYR A 319 20.92 7.96 12.94
N ARG A 320 21.40 9.18 13.25
CA ARG A 320 20.96 10.40 12.55
C ARG A 320 21.32 10.37 11.07
N ALA A 321 22.51 9.89 10.72
CA ALA A 321 22.93 9.74 9.33
C ALA A 321 22.05 8.73 8.57
N PHE A 322 21.77 7.57 9.17
CA PHE A 322 20.91 6.55 8.57
C PHE A 322 19.49 7.09 8.33
N VAL A 323 18.87 7.67 9.36
CA VAL A 323 17.50 8.20 9.26
C VAL A 323 17.41 9.31 8.21
N THR A 324 18.37 10.24 8.19
CA THR A 324 18.39 11.32 7.18
C THR A 324 18.46 10.75 5.77
N ALA A 325 19.34 9.76 5.53
CA ALA A 325 19.45 9.10 4.23
C ALA A 325 18.18 8.31 3.86
N ALA A 326 17.58 7.62 4.83
CA ALA A 326 16.32 6.90 4.63
C ALA A 326 15.17 7.83 4.24
N GLN A 327 15.05 8.99 4.91
CA GLN A 327 14.06 10.02 4.58
C GLN A 327 14.27 10.60 3.19
N GLN A 328 15.52 10.83 2.76
CA GLN A 328 15.81 11.24 1.38
C GLN A 328 15.34 10.20 0.35
N GLY A 329 15.45 8.91 0.69
CA GLY A 329 14.94 7.81 -0.14
C GLY A 329 13.43 7.87 -0.39
N LEU A 330 12.65 8.47 0.52
CA LEU A 330 11.19 8.61 0.35
C LEU A 330 10.82 9.54 -0.81
N ALA A 331 11.72 10.40 -1.29
CA ALA A 331 11.47 11.28 -2.43
C ALA A 331 11.10 10.49 -3.70
N ALA A 332 11.60 9.25 -3.85
CA ALA A 332 11.24 8.35 -4.94
C ALA A 332 9.75 7.93 -4.93
N PHE A 333 9.07 8.09 -3.79
CA PHE A 333 7.66 7.78 -3.59
C PHE A 333 6.81 9.06 -3.38
N SER A 334 7.34 10.23 -3.73
CA SER A 334 6.64 11.51 -3.61
C SER A 334 5.47 11.62 -4.60
N ALA A 335 4.56 12.57 -4.35
CA ALA A 335 3.47 12.89 -5.28
C ALA A 335 4.01 13.31 -6.66
N ASP A 336 5.10 14.09 -6.70
CA ASP A 336 5.72 14.53 -7.96
C ASP A 336 6.38 13.38 -8.73
N ALA A 337 7.05 12.45 -8.02
CA ALA A 337 7.60 11.25 -8.65
C ALA A 337 6.48 10.38 -9.24
N PHE A 338 5.38 10.20 -8.50
CA PHE A 338 4.22 9.45 -8.95
C PHE A 338 3.57 10.09 -10.17
N ARG A 339 3.28 11.39 -10.10
CA ARG A 339 2.70 12.19 -11.18
C ARG A 339 3.55 12.13 -12.44
N THR A 340 4.86 12.28 -12.31
CA THR A 340 5.81 12.16 -13.43
C THR A 340 5.77 10.77 -14.06
N MET A 341 5.73 9.73 -13.24
CA MET A 341 5.64 8.34 -13.70
C MET A 341 4.32 8.10 -14.46
N VAL A 342 3.17 8.48 -13.89
CA VAL A 342 1.85 8.28 -14.51
C VAL A 342 1.73 9.08 -15.80
N CYS A 343 2.12 10.36 -15.81
CA CYS A 343 2.10 11.17 -17.02
C CYS A 343 2.97 10.56 -18.11
N ARG A 344 4.20 10.10 -17.79
CA ARG A 344 5.05 9.43 -18.77
C ARG A 344 4.41 8.15 -19.28
N TYR A 345 3.92 7.29 -18.38
CA TYR A 345 3.32 6.02 -18.76
C TYR A 345 2.10 6.22 -19.67
N LEU A 346 1.22 7.15 -19.31
CA LEU A 346 -0.02 7.39 -20.05
C LEU A 346 0.17 8.28 -21.29
N GLN A 347 1.24 9.06 -21.41
CA GLN A 347 1.51 9.92 -22.59
C GLN A 347 2.45 9.29 -23.62
N VAL A 348 3.35 8.37 -23.23
CA VAL A 348 4.25 7.69 -24.18
C VAL A 348 3.49 6.84 -25.18
N GLU A 349 2.32 6.30 -24.81
CA GLU A 349 1.50 5.49 -25.72
C GLU A 349 0.66 6.32 -26.71
N THR A 350 0.34 7.58 -26.42
CA THR A 350 -0.45 8.42 -27.34
C THR A 350 0.35 8.78 -28.60
N ARG A 351 1.69 8.85 -28.53
CA ARG A 351 2.55 9.17 -29.69
C ARG A 351 2.85 7.99 -30.60
N VAL A 352 2.66 6.75 -30.14
CA VAL A 352 2.88 5.55 -30.98
C VAL A 352 1.69 5.32 -31.92
N GLY A 353 0.48 5.76 -31.54
CA GLY A 353 -0.72 5.68 -32.40
C GLY A 353 -0.87 6.80 -33.43
N GLU A 354 -0.03 7.85 -33.39
CA GLU A 354 -0.02 8.94 -34.39
C GLU A 354 1.01 8.73 -35.51
N LEU A 355 1.81 7.65 -35.44
CA LEU A 355 2.87 7.33 -36.40
C LEU A 355 2.61 6.04 -37.22
N THR A 356 1.39 5.50 -37.20
CA THR A 356 0.97 4.34 -38.01
C THR A 356 -0.16 4.68 -38.96
#